data_AF-A0A957HFZ1-F1
#
_entry.id   AF-A0A957HFZ1-F1
#
_cell.length_a   1.000
_cell.length_b   1.000
_cell.length_c   1.000
_cell.angle_alpha   90.00
_cell.angle_beta   90.00
_cell.angle_gamma   90.00
#
_symmetry.space_group_name_H-M   'P 1'
#
loop_
_entity.id
_entity.type
_entity.pdbx_description
1 polymer ?
#
loop_
_entity_poly.entity_id
_entity_poly.type
_entity_poly.pdbx_seq_one_letter_code
_entity_poly.pdbx_strand_id
1 'polypeptide(L)'
;ASYHHSKTAQAAFSLYEDRILVIWLPKYSPFLNPIERFWLHFKQLAVANRLHRSLADLQCSVDEVMRHQNTLGHPNRLRLLDKFRLVA
;
A
#
# COMPACT_ATOMS: atom_id res chain seq x y z
N ALA A 1 -4.59 -10.10 7.86
CA ALA A 1 -5.59 -11.05 7.30
C ALA A 1 -5.18 -12.49 7.56
N SER A 2 -6.13 -13.41 7.67
CA SER A 2 -5.86 -14.82 8.04
C SER A 2 -4.93 -15.55 7.05
N TYR A 3 -4.98 -15.20 5.76
CA TYR A 3 -4.16 -15.83 4.72
C TYR A 3 -2.64 -15.62 4.91
N HIS A 4 -2.20 -14.56 5.60
CA HIS A 4 -0.78 -14.37 5.91
C HIS A 4 -0.23 -15.43 6.88
N HIS A 5 -1.09 -16.05 7.69
CA HIS A 5 -0.73 -17.13 8.61
C HIS A 5 -1.02 -18.53 8.04
N SER A 6 -1.39 -18.64 6.76
CA SER A 6 -1.65 -19.94 6.14
C SER A 6 -0.38 -20.79 6.08
N LYS A 7 -0.54 -22.12 6.05
CA LYS A 7 0.59 -23.06 5.90
C LYS A 7 1.43 -22.75 4.67
N THR A 8 0.78 -22.38 3.56
CA THR A 8 1.44 -21.99 2.31
C THR A 8 2.31 -20.74 2.49
N ALA A 9 1.78 -19.71 3.16
CA ALA A 9 2.54 -18.49 3.43
C ALA A 9 3.73 -18.76 4.37
N GLN A 10 3.52 -19.55 5.44
CA GLN A 10 4.59 -19.92 6.36
C GLN A 10 5.69 -20.73 5.66
N ALA A 11 5.33 -21.70 4.81
CA ALA A 11 6.29 -22.46 4.03
C ALA A 11 7.12 -21.57 3.10
N ALA A 12 6.49 -20.57 2.47
CA ALA A 12 7.19 -19.59 1.66
C ALA A 12 8.15 -18.73 2.50
N PHE A 13 7.74 -18.30 3.69
CA PHE A 13 8.62 -17.54 4.59
C PHE A 13 9.83 -18.36 5.04
N SER A 14 9.66 -19.64 5.36
CA SER A 14 10.77 -20.54 5.69
C SER A 14 11.71 -20.77 4.51
N LEU A 15 11.18 -20.88 3.29
CA LEU A 15 12.01 -21.06 2.09
C LEU A 15 12.90 -19.85 1.79
N TYR A 16 12.47 -18.65 2.18
CA TYR A 16 13.15 -17.38 1.88
C TYR A 16 13.60 -16.65 3.15
N GLU A 17 13.84 -17.38 4.25
CA GLU A 17 14.20 -16.79 5.55
C GLU A 17 15.51 -16.00 5.51
N ASP A 18 16.40 -16.31 4.56
CA ASP A 18 17.66 -15.62 4.30
C ASP A 18 17.47 -14.23 3.64
N ARG A 19 16.31 -13.96 3.05
CA ARG A 19 16.02 -12.74 2.28
C ARG A 19 14.83 -11.94 2.80
N ILE A 20 13.94 -12.57 3.57
CA ILE A 20 12.67 -11.99 4.00
C ILE A 20 12.61 -11.96 5.52
N LEU A 21 12.60 -10.77 6.09
CA LEU A 21 12.25 -10.55 7.49
C LEU A 21 10.75 -10.29 7.63
N VAL A 22 10.06 -11.15 8.38
CA VAL A 22 8.62 -10.99 8.66
C VAL A 22 8.43 -10.27 10.00
N ILE A 23 7.75 -9.12 9.96
CA ILE A 23 7.35 -8.36 11.15
C ILE A 23 5.85 -8.52 11.34
N TRP A 24 5.45 -9.23 12.39
CA TRP A 24 4.03 -9.40 12.75
C TRP A 24 3.54 -8.19 13.53
N LEU A 25 2.53 -7.51 12.99
CA LEU A 25 1.90 -6.38 13.66
C LEU A 25 0.80 -6.86 14.63
N PRO A 26 0.59 -6.14 15.76
CA PRO A 26 -0.52 -6.42 16.65
C PRO A 26 -1.87 -6.25 15.96
N LYS A 27 -2.88 -6.97 16.46
CA LYS A 27 -4.23 -6.93 15.91
C LYS A 27 -4.81 -5.51 16.05
N TYR A 28 -5.53 -5.07 15.01
CA TYR A 28 -6.16 -3.74 14.95
C TYR A 28 -5.19 -2.56 15.04
N SER A 29 -3.96 -2.70 14.55
CA SER A 29 -2.95 -1.63 14.55
C SER A 29 -2.62 -1.12 13.13
N PRO A 30 -3.60 -0.59 12.38
CA PRO A 30 -3.37 -0.12 11.01
C PRO A 30 -2.38 1.05 10.96
N PHE A 31 -2.28 1.83 12.02
CA PHE A 31 -1.35 2.96 12.14
C PHE A 31 0.13 2.54 12.16
N LEU A 32 0.41 1.29 12.55
CA LEU A 32 1.75 0.70 12.51
C LEU A 32 2.12 0.14 11.14
N ASN A 33 1.17 0.06 10.21
CA ASN A 33 1.39 -0.46 8.86
C ASN A 33 1.52 0.71 7.85
N PRO A 34 2.74 1.10 7.41
CA PRO A 34 2.93 2.28 6.57
C PRO A 34 2.18 2.23 5.24
N ILE A 35 1.90 1.03 4.73
CA ILE A 35 1.17 0.86 3.46
C ILE A 35 -0.27 1.35 3.57
N GLU A 36 -0.90 1.35 4.75
CA GLU A 36 -2.27 1.86 4.92
C GLU A 36 -2.36 3.36 4.63
N ARG A 37 -1.34 4.12 5.03
CA ARG A 37 -1.24 5.56 4.70
C ARG A 37 -1.04 5.77 3.21
N PHE A 38 -0.23 4.91 2.59
CA PHE A 38 -0.09 4.89 1.14
C PHE A 38 -1.41 4.62 0.44
N TRP A 39 -2.17 3.61 0.87
CA TRP A 39 -3.47 3.29 0.29
C TRP A 39 -4.49 4.39 0.45
N LEU A 40 -4.51 5.08 1.59
CA LEU A 40 -5.38 6.23 1.80
C LEU A 40 -5.08 7.35 0.79
N HIS A 41 -3.81 7.76 0.70
CA HIS A 41 -3.36 8.80 -0.24
C HIS A 41 -3.56 8.38 -1.71
N PHE A 42 -3.23 7.14 -2.04
CA PHE A 42 -3.37 6.59 -3.38
C PHE A 42 -4.82 6.58 -3.84
N LYS A 43 -5.75 6.08 -3.00
CA LYS A 43 -7.18 6.04 -3.34
C LYS A 43 -7.79 7.44 -3.51
N GLN A 44 -7.36 8.40 -2.71
CA GLN A 44 -7.77 9.80 -2.86
C GLN A 44 -7.41 10.38 -4.24
N LEU A 45 -6.30 9.93 -4.83
CA LEU A 45 -5.85 10.38 -6.14
C LEU A 45 -6.46 9.57 -7.29
N ALA A 46 -6.52 8.24 -7.15
CA ALA A 46 -6.87 7.34 -8.25
C ALA A 46 -8.38 7.21 -8.46
N VAL A 47 -9.17 7.18 -7.38
CA VAL A 47 -10.58 6.73 -7.44
C VAL A 47 -11.57 7.60 -6.67
N ALA A 48 -11.14 8.44 -5.74
CA ALA A 48 -12.06 9.25 -4.94
C ALA A 48 -12.84 10.24 -5.82
N ASN A 49 -14.16 10.26 -5.66
CA ASN A 49 -15.10 11.11 -6.41
C ASN A 49 -15.02 10.94 -7.93
N ARG A 50 -14.64 9.75 -8.41
CA ARG A 50 -14.56 9.41 -9.84
C ARG A 50 -15.45 8.21 -10.15
N LEU A 51 -16.23 8.32 -11.23
CA LEU A 51 -16.96 7.20 -11.81
C LEU A 51 -16.25 6.77 -13.09
N HIS A 52 -15.64 5.59 -13.07
CA HIS A 52 -15.00 4.99 -14.23
C HIS A 52 -16.05 4.26 -15.08
N ARG A 53 -15.98 4.38 -16.42
CA ARG A 53 -16.95 3.77 -17.33
C ARG A 53 -16.72 2.28 -17.52
N SER A 54 -15.48 1.83 -17.29
CA SER A 54 -15.07 0.44 -17.41
C SER A 54 -13.96 0.09 -16.41
N LEU A 55 -13.71 -1.21 -16.25
CA LEU A 55 -12.56 -1.69 -15.48
C LEU A 55 -11.22 -1.25 -16.10
N ALA A 56 -11.15 -1.15 -17.43
CA ALA A 56 -9.96 -0.68 -18.13
C ALA A 56 -9.66 0.79 -17.79
N ASP A 57 -10.68 1.63 -17.71
CA ASP A 57 -10.51 3.05 -17.32
C ASP A 57 -10.03 3.18 -15.87
N LEU A 58 -10.52 2.29 -14.98
CA LEU A 58 -10.04 2.22 -13.61
C LEU A 58 -8.57 1.79 -13.55
N GLN A 59 -8.18 0.76 -14.31
CA GLN A 59 -6.80 0.29 -14.40
C GLN A 59 -5.87 1.41 -14.90
N CYS A 60 -6.24 2.11 -15.97
CA CYS A 60 -5.47 3.26 -16.48
C CYS A 60 -5.25 4.33 -15.41
N SER A 61 -6.29 4.67 -14.64
CA SER A 61 -6.21 5.65 -13.54
C SER A 61 -5.27 5.18 -12.43
N VAL A 62 -5.37 3.91 -12.04
CA VAL A 62 -4.51 3.28 -11.03
C VAL A 62 -3.05 3.29 -11.50
N ASP A 63 -2.78 2.88 -12.74
CA ASP A 63 -1.43 2.81 -13.31
C ASP A 63 -0.79 4.18 -13.45
N GLU A 64 -1.58 5.19 -13.83
CA GLU A 64 -1.12 6.58 -13.91
C GLU A 64 -0.70 7.10 -12.54
N VAL A 65 -1.56 6.95 -11.52
CA VAL A 65 -1.22 7.37 -10.16
C VAL A 65 -0.03 6.58 -9.63
N MET A 66 0.09 5.29 -9.95
CA MET A 66 1.24 4.48 -9.54
C MET A 66 2.55 4.98 -10.17
N ARG A 67 2.53 5.31 -11.47
CA ARG A 67 3.68 5.96 -12.15
C ARG A 67 4.06 7.28 -11.48
N HIS A 68 3.09 8.09 -11.08
CA HIS A 68 3.33 9.31 -10.32
C HIS A 68 4.03 9.06 -8.98
N GLN A 69 3.71 7.99 -8.26
CA GLN A 69 4.40 7.64 -7.00
C GLN A 69 5.86 7.23 -7.20
N ASN A 70 6.19 6.66 -8.37
CA ASN A 70 7.55 6.22 -8.70
C ASN A 70 8.44 7.35 -9.25
N THR A 71 7.86 8.52 -9.56
CA THR A 71 8.60 9.69 -10.02
C THR A 71 9.00 10.57 -8.83
N LEU A 72 10.30 10.64 -8.51
CA LEU A 72 10.83 11.31 -7.31
C LEU A 72 10.37 12.76 -7.11
N GLY A 73 10.22 13.52 -8.20
CA GLY A 73 9.81 14.93 -8.19
C GLY A 73 8.31 15.16 -8.34
N HIS A 74 7.49 14.11 -8.45
CA HIS A 74 6.08 14.30 -8.74
C HIS A 74 5.34 14.90 -7.53
N PRO A 75 4.53 15.96 -7.71
CA PRO A 75 3.88 16.67 -6.59
C PRO A 75 2.95 15.77 -5.78
N ASN A 76 2.29 14.80 -6.44
CA ASN A 76 1.39 13.87 -5.78
C ASN A 76 2.08 12.64 -5.18
N ARG A 77 3.42 12.53 -5.24
CA ARG A 77 4.15 11.41 -4.63
C ARG A 77 4.03 11.48 -3.11
N LEU A 78 3.66 10.38 -2.47
CA LEU A 78 3.65 10.31 -1.02
C LEU A 78 5.08 10.39 -0.50
N ARG A 79 5.33 11.41 0.33
CA ARG A 79 6.53 11.51 1.14
C ARG A 79 6.13 11.19 2.57
N LEU A 80 6.66 10.08 3.09
CA LEU A 80 6.32 9.64 4.45
C LEU A 80 6.70 10.71 5.48
N LEU A 81 7.84 11.36 5.31
CA LEU A 81 8.33 12.42 6.19
C LEU A 81 7.38 13.63 6.26
N ASP A 82 6.83 14.05 5.12
CA ASP A 82 5.94 15.23 5.05
C ASP A 82 4.58 14.99 5.70
N LYS A 83 4.18 13.72 5.87
CA LYS A 83 2.88 13.31 6.44
C LYS A 83 3.01 12.45 7.70
N PHE A 84 4.17 12.41 8.35
CA PHE A 84 4.36 11.70 9.62
C PHE A 84 3.84 12.53 10.80
N ARG A 85 2.54 12.89 10.79
CA ARG A 85 1.88 13.27 12.04
C ARG A 85 1.50 11.98 12.75
N LEU A 86 2.07 11.78 13.94
CA LEU A 86 1.53 10.84 14.93
C LEU A 86 0.18 11.39 15.35
N VAL A 87 -0.86 11.13 14.55
CA VAL A 87 -2.22 11.33 15.03
C VAL A 87 -2.54 10.09 15.84
N ALA A 88 -2.49 10.27 17.16
CA ALA A 88 -3.01 9.32 18.14
C ALA A 88 -4.54 9.24 18.03
#